data_AF-A0AAP8A9A7-F1
#
_entry.id   AF-A0AAP8A9A7-F1
#
_cell.length_a   1.000
_cell.length_b   1.000
_cell.length_c   1.000
_cell.angle_alpha   90.00
_cell.angle_beta   90.00
_cell.angle_gamma   90.00
#
_symmetry.space_group_name_H-M   'P 1'
#
loop_
_entity.id
_entity.type
_entity.pdbx_description
1 polymer ?
#
loop_
_entity_poly.entity_id
_entity_poly.type
_entity_poly.pdbx_seq_one_letter_code
_entity_poly.pdbx_strand_id
1 'polypeptide(L)'
;MDNKRISEIVEEEMMKQDANRYRDMRKTLTIPKSIADIIDGYCKHNFTADRLIMMAYRDYQEFNDWIIKDWVKNDNIARAYLAGKALGVDLVKVVEG
;
A
#
# COMPACT_ATOMS: atom_id res chain seq x y z
N MET A 1 -14.11 -13.58 43.34
CA MET A 1 -13.93 -13.92 41.90
C MET A 1 -12.95 -15.08 41.86
N ASP A 2 -13.33 -16.19 41.24
CA ASP A 2 -12.44 -17.34 41.13
C ASP A 2 -11.32 -17.06 40.14
N ASN A 3 -10.09 -17.46 40.48
CA ASN A 3 -8.92 -17.34 39.61
C ASN A 3 -9.15 -17.95 38.21
N LYS A 4 -10.00 -18.98 38.12
CA LYS A 4 -10.40 -19.61 36.86
C LYS A 4 -11.14 -18.64 35.91
N ARG A 5 -11.97 -17.75 36.45
CA ARG A 5 -12.68 -16.73 35.66
C ARG A 5 -11.75 -15.60 35.22
N ILE A 6 -10.69 -15.33 35.99
CA ILE A 6 -9.66 -14.36 35.61
C ILE A 6 -8.80 -14.91 34.47
N SER A 7 -8.40 -16.19 34.51
CA SER A 7 -7.62 -16.80 33.42
C SER A 7 -8.38 -16.85 32.10
N GLU A 8 -9.67 -17.19 32.12
CA GLU A 8 -10.52 -17.21 30.92
C GLU A 8 -10.64 -15.82 30.27
N ILE A 9 -10.81 -14.76 31.07
CA ILE A 9 -10.85 -13.38 30.57
C ILE A 9 -9.50 -12.97 29.96
N VAL A 10 -8.38 -13.37 30.56
CA VAL A 10 -7.04 -13.07 30.05
C VAL A 10 -6.82 -13.76 28.70
N GLU A 11 -7.20 -15.03 28.56
CA GLU A 11 -7.10 -15.77 27.29
C GLU A 11 -7.97 -15.16 26.19
N GLU A 12 -9.21 -14.78 26.50
CA GLU A 12 -10.09 -14.09 25.53
C GLU A 12 -9.51 -12.77 25.04
N GLU A 13 -8.94 -11.96 25.94
CA GLU A 13 -8.34 -10.68 25.54
C GLU A 13 -7.03 -10.87 24.76
N MET A 14 -6.22 -11.87 25.09
CA MET A 14 -5.04 -12.22 24.29
C MET A 14 -5.43 -12.64 22.86
N MET A 15 -6.46 -13.47 22.71
CA MET A 15 -6.96 -13.87 21.39
C MET A 15 -7.50 -12.69 20.58
N LYS A 16 -8.22 -11.76 21.22
CA LYS A 16 -8.68 -10.52 20.55
C LYS A 16 -7.52 -9.63 20.12
N GLN A 17 -6.50 -9.48 20.97
CA GLN A 17 -5.32 -8.69 20.66
C GLN A 17 -4.56 -9.26 19.46
N ASP A 18 -4.36 -10.57 19.43
CA ASP A 18 -3.73 -11.26 18.31
C ASP A 18 -4.54 -11.11 17.03
N ALA A 19 -5.86 -11.31 17.09
CA ALA A 19 -6.74 -11.13 15.93
C ALA A 19 -6.68 -9.70 15.35
N ASN A 20 -6.63 -8.68 16.21
CA ASN A 20 -6.47 -7.29 15.79
C ASN A 20 -5.09 -7.06 15.15
N ARG A 21 -4.02 -7.61 15.73
CA ARG A 21 -2.67 -7.53 15.17
C ARG A 21 -2.57 -8.20 13.79
N TYR A 22 -3.17 -9.37 13.62
CA TYR A 22 -3.29 -10.04 12.32
C TYR A 22 -4.08 -9.22 11.29
N ARG A 23 -5.17 -8.57 11.71
CA ARG A 23 -5.96 -7.69 10.85
C ARG A 23 -5.17 -6.46 10.40
N ASP A 24 -4.42 -5.85 11.31
CA ASP A 24 -3.56 -4.70 10.99
C ASP A 24 -2.41 -5.08 10.07
N MET A 25 -1.80 -6.25 10.26
CA MET A 25 -0.79 -6.81 9.34
C MET A 25 -1.36 -7.10 7.94
N ARG A 26 -2.67 -7.31 7.82
CA ARG A 26 -3.36 -7.51 6.53
C ARG A 26 -3.74 -6.22 5.81
N LYS A 27 -3.43 -5.03 6.35
CA LYS A 27 -3.63 -3.77 5.62
C LYS A 27 -2.86 -3.85 4.30
N THR A 28 -3.61 -4.06 3.23
CA THR A 28 -3.06 -4.23 1.88
C THR A 28 -2.89 -2.84 1.29
N LEU A 29 -1.67 -2.50 0.85
CA LEU A 29 -1.45 -1.29 0.09
C LEU A 29 -2.23 -1.39 -1.22
N THR A 30 -2.93 -0.32 -1.61
CA THR A 30 -3.73 -0.31 -2.84
C THR A 30 -3.33 0.85 -3.72
N ILE A 31 -3.39 0.65 -5.04
CA ILE A 31 -3.20 1.68 -6.05
C ILE A 31 -4.37 1.61 -7.06
N PRO A 32 -4.96 2.75 -7.47
CA PRO A 32 -5.98 2.74 -8.51
C PRO A 32 -5.39 2.22 -9.83
N LYS A 33 -6.21 1.51 -10.60
CA LYS A 33 -5.80 0.91 -11.87
C LYS A 33 -5.35 1.96 -12.88
N SER A 34 -6.05 3.07 -13.01
CA SER A 34 -5.65 4.17 -13.91
C SER A 34 -4.24 4.68 -13.59
N ILE A 35 -3.93 4.84 -12.31
CA ILE A 35 -2.60 5.23 -11.81
C ILE A 35 -1.55 4.16 -12.12
N ALA A 36 -1.87 2.88 -11.88
CA ALA A 36 -0.97 1.77 -12.19
C ALA A 36 -0.67 1.67 -13.69
N ASP A 37 -1.68 1.86 -14.54
CA ASP A 37 -1.55 1.86 -16.00
C ASP A 37 -0.67 3.02 -16.50
N ILE A 38 -0.80 4.21 -15.90
CA ILE A 38 0.07 5.37 -16.18
C ILE A 38 1.53 5.06 -15.82
N ILE A 39 1.77 4.52 -14.62
CA ILE A 39 3.11 4.12 -14.16
C ILE A 39 3.71 3.07 -15.10
N ASP A 40 2.94 2.05 -15.45
CA ASP A 40 3.37 0.96 -16.32
C ASP A 40 3.66 1.41 -17.74
N GLY A 41 2.85 2.34 -18.27
CA GLY A 41 3.03 2.96 -19.57
C GLY A 41 4.35 3.73 -19.66
N TYR A 42 4.72 4.43 -18.59
CA TYR A 42 5.91 5.27 -18.53
C TYR A 42 7.20 4.49 -18.21
N CYS A 43 7.11 3.47 -17.35
CA CYS A 43 8.25 2.70 -16.87
C CYS A 43 8.67 1.53 -17.77
N LYS A 44 8.10 1.39 -18.99
CA LYS A 44 8.41 0.30 -19.94
C LYS A 44 9.90 0.02 -20.20
N HIS A 45 10.79 0.98 -19.92
CA HIS A 45 12.22 0.88 -20.22
C HIS A 45 13.18 1.20 -19.04
N ASN A 46 12.70 1.59 -17.86
CA ASN A 46 13.55 1.78 -16.66
C ASN A 46 12.72 2.07 -15.40
N PHE A 47 12.94 1.29 -14.33
CA PHE A 47 12.15 1.29 -13.09
C PHE A 47 12.77 2.12 -11.94
N THR A 48 13.38 3.27 -12.22
CA THR A 48 14.00 4.07 -11.15
C THR A 48 13.04 5.08 -10.54
N ALA A 49 13.06 5.19 -9.20
CA ALA A 49 12.14 6.05 -8.44
C ALA A 49 12.29 7.55 -8.75
N ASP A 50 13.44 7.97 -9.27
CA ASP A 50 13.69 9.36 -9.69
C ASP A 50 12.79 9.82 -10.84
N ARG A 51 12.25 8.87 -11.62
CA ARG A 51 11.31 9.17 -12.71
C ARG A 51 9.88 9.44 -12.23
N LEU A 52 9.44 8.93 -11.08
CA LEU A 52 8.09 9.21 -10.54
C LEU A 52 7.91 10.70 -10.26
N ILE A 53 8.94 11.34 -9.70
CA ILE A 53 8.96 12.79 -9.49
C ILE A 53 8.86 13.52 -10.84
N MET A 54 9.55 13.06 -11.88
CA MET A 54 9.43 13.66 -13.22
C MET A 54 8.07 13.43 -13.89
N MET A 55 7.37 12.32 -13.59
CA MET A 55 6.02 12.03 -14.10
C MET A 55 4.97 12.99 -13.54
N ALA A 56 5.07 13.38 -12.27
CA ALA A 56 4.16 14.36 -11.68
C ALA A 56 4.23 15.72 -12.43
N TYR A 57 5.35 16.05 -13.09
CA TYR A 57 5.53 17.32 -13.79
C TYR A 57 5.29 17.28 -15.31
N ARG A 58 5.05 16.11 -15.93
CA ARG A 58 4.85 15.99 -17.38
C ARG A 58 3.67 15.09 -17.73
N ASP A 59 2.64 15.71 -18.31
CA ASP A 59 1.55 15.15 -19.11
C ASP A 59 0.48 14.26 -18.42
N TYR A 60 0.69 13.79 -17.18
CA TYR A 60 -0.30 12.96 -16.47
C TYR A 60 -1.00 13.74 -15.34
N GLN A 61 -1.98 14.56 -15.71
CA GLN A 61 -2.72 15.37 -14.72
C GLN A 61 -3.40 14.49 -13.65
N GLU A 62 -3.99 13.35 -14.03
CA GLU A 62 -4.59 12.41 -13.09
C GLU A 62 -3.58 11.85 -12.08
N PHE A 63 -2.37 11.52 -12.54
CA PHE A 63 -1.29 11.07 -11.66
C PHE A 63 -0.82 12.19 -10.73
N ASN A 64 -0.68 13.42 -11.24
CA ASN A 64 -0.34 14.58 -10.42
C ASN A 64 -1.42 14.81 -9.34
N ASP A 65 -2.69 14.88 -9.73
CA ASP A 65 -3.83 15.08 -8.84
C ASP A 65 -3.90 14.00 -7.75
N TRP A 66 -3.62 12.74 -8.13
CA TRP A 66 -3.52 11.64 -7.17
C TRP A 66 -2.33 11.83 -6.21
N ILE A 67 -1.13 12.12 -6.71
CA ILE A 67 0.05 12.35 -5.87
C ILE A 67 -0.19 13.51 -4.89
N ILE A 68 -0.60 14.69 -5.36
CA ILE A 68 -0.70 15.88 -4.51
C ILE A 68 -1.78 15.77 -3.43
N LYS A 69 -2.80 14.93 -3.63
CA LYS A 69 -3.86 14.67 -2.64
C LYS A 69 -3.31 14.15 -1.31
N ASP A 70 -2.25 13.34 -1.36
CA ASP A 70 -1.52 12.84 -0.19
C ASP A 70 -0.09 12.49 -0.60
N TRP A 71 0.73 13.54 -0.80
CA TRP A 71 2.05 13.45 -1.44
C TRP A 71 2.92 12.34 -0.87
N VAL A 72 3.12 12.36 0.45
CA VAL A 72 4.04 11.43 1.12
C VAL A 72 3.51 10.00 1.00
N LYS A 73 2.21 9.79 1.18
CA LYS A 73 1.64 8.44 1.11
C LYS A 73 1.64 7.90 -0.31
N ASN A 74 1.19 8.68 -1.27
CA ASN A 74 0.97 8.23 -2.65
C ASN A 74 2.30 8.07 -3.40
N ASP A 75 3.30 8.92 -3.15
CA ASP A 75 4.67 8.69 -3.63
C ASP A 75 5.24 7.36 -3.10
N ASN A 76 5.06 7.07 -1.80
CA ASN A 76 5.50 5.80 -1.23
C ASN A 76 4.74 4.59 -1.77
N ILE A 77 3.43 4.70 -2.04
CA ILE A 77 2.65 3.64 -2.69
C ILE A 77 3.18 3.38 -4.11
N ALA A 78 3.44 4.42 -4.90
CA ALA A 78 3.99 4.28 -6.24
C ALA A 78 5.39 3.63 -6.23
N ARG A 79 6.25 4.01 -5.29
CA ARG A 79 7.56 3.36 -5.10
C ARG A 79 7.43 1.90 -4.70
N ALA A 80 6.53 1.59 -3.77
CA ALA A 80 6.29 0.21 -3.34
C ALA A 80 5.73 -0.66 -4.48
N TYR A 81 4.86 -0.10 -5.33
CA TYR A 81 4.34 -0.76 -6.52
C TYR A 81 5.47 -1.10 -7.50
N LEU A 82 6.33 -0.11 -7.82
CA LEU A 82 7.51 -0.33 -8.68
C LEU A 82 8.50 -1.35 -8.09
N ALA A 83 8.78 -1.25 -6.79
CA ALA A 83 9.67 -2.18 -6.09
C ALA A 83 9.10 -3.61 -6.10
N GLY A 84 7.80 -3.76 -5.86
CA GLY A 84 7.13 -5.06 -5.95
C GLY A 84 7.28 -5.70 -7.32
N LYS A 85 7.04 -4.92 -8.39
CA LYS A 85 7.25 -5.39 -9.77
C LYS A 85 8.70 -5.78 -10.06
N ALA A 86 9.66 -4.98 -9.63
CA ALA A 86 11.09 -5.26 -9.83
C ALA A 86 11.56 -6.53 -9.08
N LEU A 87 10.94 -6.82 -7.93
CA LEU A 87 11.24 -7.98 -7.10
C LEU A 87 10.38 -9.21 -7.44
N GLY A 88 9.37 -9.09 -8.30
CA GLY A 88 8.43 -10.16 -8.62
C GLY A 88 7.47 -10.53 -7.48
N VAL A 89 7.08 -9.55 -6.65
CA VAL A 89 6.19 -9.74 -5.49
C VAL A 89 5.04 -8.73 -5.48
N ASP A 90 3.89 -9.14 -4.92
CA ASP A 90 2.69 -8.30 -4.83
C ASP A 90 2.68 -7.46 -3.54
N LEU A 91 3.47 -6.37 -3.51
CA LEU A 91 3.48 -5.44 -2.38
C LEU A 91 2.26 -4.50 -2.35
N VAL A 92 1.72 -4.18 -3.52
CA VAL A 92 0.61 -3.23 -3.70
C VAL A 92 -0.44 -3.86 -4.62
N LYS A 93 -1.68 -3.95 -4.13
CA LYS A 93 -2.81 -4.47 -4.89
C LYS A 93 -3.36 -3.40 -5.83
N VAL A 94 -3.48 -3.72 -7.11
CA VAL A 94 -4.21 -2.89 -8.08
C VAL A 94 -5.70 -3.06 -7.86
N VAL A 95 -6.44 -1.95 -7.75
CA VAL A 95 -7.89 -1.94 -7.55
C VAL A 95 -8.56 -1.04 -8.59
N GLU A 96 -9.80 -1.37 -8.96
CA GLU A 96 -10.63 -0.49 -9.78
C GLU A 96 -10.94 0.78 -8.96
N GLY A 97 -10.73 1.96 -9.55
CA GLY A 97 -10.86 3.26 -8.89
C GLY A 97 -10.67 4.39 -9.88
#